data_AF-A0A5M3Z5P3-F1
#
_entry.id   AF-A0A5M3Z5P3-F1
#
_cell.length_a   1.000
_cell.length_b   1.000
_cell.length_c   1.000
_cell.angle_alpha   90.00
_cell.angle_beta   90.00
_cell.angle_gamma   90.00
#
_symmetry.space_group_name_H-M   'P 1'
#
loop_
_entity.id
_entity.type
_entity.pdbx_description
1 polymer ?
#
loop_
_entity_poly.entity_id
_entity_poly.type
_entity_poly.pdbx_seq_one_letter_code
_entity_poly.pdbx_strand_id
1 'polypeptide(L)'
;MSTSLRAVYTSPQDPPSRSFELQIVSPPPVSSEASPENAKAKVAYLSELRKLASTMQDDINVFLTAQMEEDKKAAEAQGRKISEKEAQEEANYGEEVVEEDA
;
A
#
# COMPACT_ATOMS: atom_id res chain seq x y z
N MET A 1 15.50 -22.09 -4.53
CA MET A 1 15.39 -20.67 -4.91
C MET A 1 14.32 -20.06 -4.03
N SER A 2 14.63 -18.99 -3.29
CA SER A 2 13.66 -18.25 -2.45
C SER A 2 13.01 -17.16 -3.30
N THR A 3 11.70 -16.99 -3.18
CA THR A 3 10.96 -15.94 -3.89
C THR A 3 10.54 -14.87 -2.89
N SER A 4 10.51 -13.60 -3.29
CA SER A 4 10.05 -12.50 -2.45
C SER A 4 8.97 -11.69 -3.15
N LEU A 5 8.01 -11.20 -2.37
CA LEU A 5 7.10 -10.14 -2.78
C LEU A 5 7.77 -8.81 -2.45
N ARG A 6 7.78 -7.88 -3.41
CA ARG A 6 8.44 -6.58 -3.28
C ARG A 6 7.55 -5.45 -3.76
N ALA A 7 7.58 -4.33 -3.05
CA ALA A 7 6.95 -3.07 -3.46
C ALA A 7 7.91 -1.91 -3.19
N VAL A 8 7.82 -0.86 -4.00
CA VAL A 8 8.64 0.34 -3.86
C VAL A 8 7.73 1.56 -3.95
N TYR A 9 7.78 2.40 -2.92
CA TYR A 9 7.21 3.73 -2.92
C TYR A 9 8.29 4.75 -3.29
N THR A 10 7.95 5.71 -4.14
CA THR A 10 8.83 6.80 -4.57
C THR A 10 8.12 8.13 -4.44
N SER A 11 8.76 9.11 -3.81
CA SER A 11 8.26 10.46 -3.59
C SER A 11 9.31 11.49 -4.03
N PRO A 12 8.89 12.66 -4.53
CA PRO A 12 9.78 13.81 -4.69
C PRO A 12 10.10 14.51 -3.36
N GLN A 13 9.39 14.20 -2.28
CA GLN A 13 9.58 14.74 -0.92
C GLN A 13 10.49 13.80 -0.10
N ASP A 14 11.15 14.32 0.94
CA ASP A 14 11.96 13.49 1.85
C ASP A 14 11.07 12.66 2.80
N PRO A 15 11.34 11.35 3.01
CA PRO A 15 12.33 10.54 2.31
C PRO A 15 11.87 10.14 0.89
N PRO A 16 12.80 10.13 -0.11
CA PRO A 16 12.43 10.02 -1.52
C PRO A 16 11.96 8.63 -1.94
N SER A 17 12.25 7.59 -1.16
CA SER A 17 11.77 6.24 -1.47
C SER A 17 11.75 5.33 -0.25
N ARG A 18 10.84 4.34 -0.27
CA ARG A 18 10.74 3.27 0.71
C ARG A 18 10.48 1.94 0.02
N SER A 19 11.24 0.91 0.37
CA SER A 19 11.08 -0.45 -0.16
C SER A 19 10.45 -1.36 0.89
N PHE A 20 9.56 -2.24 0.43
CA PHE A 20 8.92 -3.29 1.22
C PHE A 20 9.30 -4.63 0.61
N GLU A 21 9.70 -5.58 1.45
CA GLU A 21 10.06 -6.93 1.01
C GLU A 21 9.55 -7.96 2.01
N LEU A 22 8.80 -8.93 1.51
CA LEU A 22 8.33 -10.09 2.28
C LEU A 22 8.79 -11.37 1.58
N GLN A 23 9.44 -12.27 2.34
CA GLN A 23 9.89 -13.55 1.82
C GLN A 23 8.72 -14.53 1.71
N ILE A 24 8.70 -15.28 0.61
CA ILE A 24 7.77 -16.38 0.39
C ILE A 24 8.50 -17.67 0.77
N VAL A 25 8.03 -18.32 1.84
CA VAL A 25 8.66 -19.52 2.43
C VAL A 25 8.27 -20.77 1.66
N SER A 26 7.07 -20.81 1.11
CA SER A 26 6.59 -21.94 0.30
C SER A 26 7.45 -22.12 -0.94
N PRO A 27 7.67 -23.39 -1.34
CA PRO A 27 8.47 -23.68 -2.51
C PRO A 27 7.79 -23.11 -3.76
N PRO A 28 8.54 -22.48 -4.67
CA PRO A 28 7.99 -22.06 -5.94
C PRO A 28 7.52 -23.31 -6.71
N PRO A 29 6.38 -23.23 -7.40
CA PRO A 29 5.91 -24.34 -8.21
C PRO A 29 6.90 -24.60 -9.36
N VAL A 30 7.43 -25.82 -9.44
CA VAL A 30 8.27 -26.25 -10.56
C VAL A 30 7.39 -26.52 -11.78
N SER A 31 7.66 -25.86 -12.91
CA SER A 31 6.84 -25.96 -14.11
C SER A 31 7.44 -26.89 -15.15
N SER A 32 6.76 -28.02 -15.37
CA SER A 32 6.64 -28.69 -16.67
C SER A 32 5.64 -29.86 -16.65
N GLU A 33 5.37 -30.47 -15.48
CA GLU A 33 4.49 -31.65 -15.39
C GLU A 33 3.25 -31.42 -14.52
N ALA A 34 2.10 -31.89 -15.02
CA ALA A 34 0.85 -31.94 -14.27
C ALA A 34 0.90 -33.11 -13.27
N SER A 35 1.46 -32.85 -12.09
CA SER A 35 1.47 -33.81 -10.98
C SER A 35 0.62 -33.31 -9.80
N PRO A 36 0.03 -34.22 -8.99
CA PRO A 36 -0.68 -33.84 -7.76
C PRO A 36 0.20 -33.07 -6.77
N GLU A 37 1.51 -33.34 -6.73
CA GLU A 37 2.46 -32.63 -5.88
C GLU A 37 2.67 -31.19 -6.35
N ASN A 38 2.76 -30.97 -7.66
CA ASN A 38 2.85 -29.64 -8.24
C ASN A 38 1.57 -28.82 -7.96
N ALA A 39 0.40 -29.44 -8.05
CA ALA A 39 -0.86 -28.80 -7.68
C ALA A 39 -0.87 -28.35 -6.21
N LYS A 40 -0.41 -29.21 -5.28
CA LYS A 40 -0.29 -28.87 -3.86
C LYS A 40 0.71 -27.72 -3.63
N ALA A 41 1.87 -27.74 -4.30
CA ALA A 41 2.87 -26.68 -4.22
C ALA A 41 2.31 -25.35 -4.71
N LYS A 42 1.59 -25.34 -5.84
CA LYS A 42 0.91 -24.14 -6.36
C LYS A 42 -0.12 -23.58 -5.38
N VAL A 43 -0.96 -24.43 -4.80
CA VAL A 43 -1.98 -24.01 -3.82
C VAL A 43 -1.31 -23.39 -2.58
N ALA A 44 -0.26 -24.03 -2.05
CA ALA A 44 0.49 -23.50 -0.92
C ALA A 44 1.14 -22.15 -1.24
N TYR A 45 1.80 -22.06 -2.39
CA TYR A 45 2.46 -20.84 -2.86
C TYR A 45 1.49 -19.67 -3.06
N LEU A 46 0.38 -19.91 -3.75
CA LEU A 46 -0.62 -18.86 -3.98
C LEU A 46 -1.37 -18.46 -2.70
N SER A 47 -1.59 -19.41 -1.78
CA SER A 47 -2.20 -19.12 -0.48
C SER A 47 -1.30 -18.22 0.36
N GLU A 48 0.00 -18.49 0.40
CA GLU A 48 0.96 -17.65 1.10
C GLU A 48 1.11 -16.29 0.43
N LEU A 49 1.29 -16.25 -0.89
CA LEU A 49 1.40 -15.00 -1.65
C LEU A 49 0.19 -14.09 -1.40
N ARG A 50 -1.02 -14.64 -1.34
CA ARG A 50 -2.23 -13.87 -1.03
C ARG A 50 -2.18 -13.27 0.37
N LYS A 51 -1.73 -14.02 1.37
CA LYS A 51 -1.59 -13.51 2.75
C LYS A 51 -0.55 -12.40 2.81
N LEU A 52 0.62 -12.63 2.21
CA LEU A 52 1.71 -11.64 2.17
C LEU A 52 1.31 -10.37 1.42
N ALA A 53 0.50 -10.48 0.37
CA ALA A 53 -0.02 -9.31 -0.35
C ALA A 53 -0.91 -8.44 0.56
N SER A 54 -1.81 -9.05 1.35
CA SER A 54 -2.61 -8.31 2.33
C SER A 54 -1.75 -7.70 3.43
N THR A 55 -0.79 -8.44 3.98
CA THR A 55 0.15 -7.89 4.98
C THR A 55 0.95 -6.71 4.44
N MET A 56 1.47 -6.82 3.22
CA MET A 56 2.20 -5.73 2.58
C MET A 56 1.33 -4.51 2.32
N GLN A 57 0.07 -4.72 1.95
CA GLN A 57 -0.89 -3.62 1.80
C GLN A 57 -1.11 -2.90 3.12
N ASP A 58 -1.26 -3.62 4.23
CA ASP A 58 -1.40 -3.03 5.56
C ASP A 58 -0.14 -2.22 5.94
N ASP A 59 1.05 -2.77 5.72
CA ASP A 59 2.33 -2.08 5.97
C ASP A 59 2.47 -0.80 5.14
N ILE A 60 2.06 -0.84 3.86
CA ILE A 60 2.08 0.31 2.97
C ILE A 60 1.07 1.36 3.44
N ASN A 61 -0.15 0.96 3.80
CA ASN A 61 -1.17 1.89 4.28
C ASN A 61 -0.71 2.62 5.54
N VAL A 62 -0.18 1.90 6.53
CA VAL A 62 0.37 2.49 7.75
C VAL A 62 1.48 3.49 7.42
N PHE A 63 2.40 3.12 6.52
CA PHE A 63 3.46 4.02 6.10
C PHE A 63 2.92 5.29 5.42
N LEU A 64 2.01 5.15 4.45
CA LEU A 64 1.48 6.30 3.70
C LEU A 64 0.68 7.23 4.60
N THR A 65 -0.11 6.70 5.53
CA THR A 65 -0.83 7.53 6.52
C THR A 65 0.15 8.33 7.38
N ALA A 66 1.23 7.71 7.87
CA ALA A 66 2.25 8.42 8.64
C ALA A 66 2.95 9.51 7.81
N GLN A 67 3.26 9.21 6.54
CA GLN A 67 3.87 10.18 5.63
C GLN A 67 2.95 11.37 5.36
N MET A 68 1.64 11.14 5.15
CA MET A 68 0.66 12.21 4.96
C MET A 68 0.58 13.14 6.17
N GLU A 69 0.64 12.60 7.39
CA GLU A 69 0.65 13.41 8.61
C GLU A 69 1.93 14.24 8.74
N GLU A 70 3.08 13.68 8.37
CA GLU A 70 4.36 14.39 8.34
C GLU A 70 4.34 15.53 7.30
N ASP A 71 3.85 15.25 6.10
CA ASP A 71 3.72 16.21 5.01
C ASP A 71 2.77 17.36 5.40
N LYS A 72 1.63 17.05 6.07
CA LYS A 72 0.69 18.06 6.58
C LYS A 72 1.36 18.98 7.59
N LYS A 73 2.08 18.42 8.58
CA LYS A 73 2.83 19.20 9.58
C LYS A 73 3.92 20.05 8.93
N ALA A 74 4.64 19.53 7.94
CA ALA A 74 5.67 20.26 7.22
C ALA A 74 5.07 21.43 6.41
N ALA A 75 3.93 21.22 5.75
CA ALA A 75 3.23 22.28 5.03
C ALA A 75 2.74 23.39 5.98
N GLU A 76 2.14 23.02 7.12
CA GLU A 76 1.70 23.96 8.15
C GLU A 76 2.89 24.78 8.70
N ALA A 77 4.03 24.14 8.99
CA ALA A 77 5.24 24.80 9.48
C ALA A 77 5.84 25.78 8.46
N GLN A 78 5.66 25.52 7.16
CA GLN A 78 6.04 26.44 6.07
C GLN A 78 5.02 27.57 5.85
N GLY A 79 3.98 27.67 6.68
CA GLY A 79 2.94 28.68 6.55
C GLY A 79 2.02 28.45 5.34
N ARG A 80 2.11 27.30 4.66
CA ARG A 80 1.08 26.86 3.73
C ARG A 80 -0.09 26.41 4.58
N LYS A 81 -1.05 27.30 4.78
CA LYS A 81 -2.33 26.94 5.39
C LYS A 81 -2.97 25.86 4.52
N ILE A 82 -3.57 24.86 5.17
CA ILE A 82 -4.62 24.02 4.60
C ILE A 82 -5.49 24.95 3.76
N SER A 83 -5.56 24.70 2.45
CA SER A 83 -6.34 25.61 1.61
C SER A 83 -7.79 25.60 2.11
N GLU A 84 -8.50 26.72 2.00
CA GLU A 84 -9.91 26.80 2.43
C GLU A 84 -10.75 25.66 1.84
N LYS A 85 -10.36 25.17 0.66
CA LYS A 85 -10.93 24.00 0.00
C LYS A 85 -10.72 22.69 0.77
N GLU A 86 -9.51 22.44 1.27
CA GLU A 86 -9.20 21.22 2.05
C GLU A 86 -9.88 21.26 3.43
N ALA A 87 -9.97 22.44 4.05
CA ALA A 87 -10.74 22.62 5.29
C ALA A 87 -12.25 22.40 5.10
N GLN A 88 -12.78 22.80 3.94
CA GLN A 88 -14.18 22.61 3.58
C GLN A 88 -14.49 21.14 3.21
N GLU A 89 -13.56 20.47 2.53
CA GLU A 89 -13.64 19.02 2.23
C GLU A 89 -13.55 18.16 3.51
N GLU A 90 -12.71 18.54 4.49
CA GLU A 90 -12.66 17.88 5.81
C GLU A 90 -13.96 18.12 6.62
N ALA A 91 -14.54 19.32 6.57
CA ALA A 91 -15.78 19.65 7.28
C ALA A 91 -17.01 18.89 6.75
N ASN A 92 -17.00 18.54 5.47
CA ASN A 92 -18.09 17.84 4.80
C ASN A 92 -17.92 16.30 4.80
N TYR A 93 -16.88 15.78 5.48
CA TYR A 93 -16.60 14.34 5.49
C TYR A 93 -17.65 13.57 6.32
N GLY A 94 -18.67 13.02 5.66
CA GLY A 94 -19.75 12.25 6.30
C GLY A 94 -21.17 12.72 5.94
N GLU A 95 -21.30 13.84 5.23
CA GLU A 95 -22.56 14.27 4.62
C GLU A 95 -22.45 14.19 3.09
N GLU A 96 -23.43 13.61 2.41
CA GLU A 96 -23.51 13.70 0.95
C GLU A 96 -23.86 15.15 0.58
N VAL A 97 -22.86 15.97 0.31
CA VAL A 97 -23.07 17.31 -0.24
C VAL A 97 -23.41 17.14 -1.72
N VAL A 98 -24.71 17.14 -2.01
CA VAL A 98 -25.22 17.31 -3.37
C VAL A 98 -24.88 18.74 -3.77
N GLU A 99 -23.90 18.93 -4.64
CA GLU A 99 -23.71 20.23 -5.31
C GLU A 99 -24.98 20.49 -6.14
N GLU A 100 -25.81 21.44 -5.73
CA GLU A 100 -26.87 21.96 -6.58
C GLU A 100 -26.22 22.74 -7.72
N ASP A 101 -26.15 22.12 -8.91
CA ASP A 101 -25.79 22.78 -10.17
C ASP A 101 -26.63 24.06 -10.34
N ALA A 102 -25.98 25.23 -10.34
CA ALA A 102 -26.56 26.54 -10.61
C ALA A 102 -25.87 27.21 -11.80
#